data_AF-A0A3D3RPV8-F1
#
_entry.id   AF-A0A3D3RPV8-F1
#
_cell.length_a   1.000
_cell.length_b   1.000
_cell.length_c   1.000
_cell.angle_alpha   90.00
_cell.angle_beta   90.00
_cell.angle_gamma   90.00
#
_symmetry.space_group_name_H-M   'P 1'
#
loop_
_entity.id
_entity.type
_entity.pdbx_description
1 polymer ?
#
loop_
_entity_poly.entity_id
_entity_poly.type
_entity_poly.pdbx_seq_one_letter_code
_entity_poly.pdbx_strand_id
1 'polypeptide(L)'
;MDNSRFITLFLVHLTALIGILSLWNVAESLYFFIFLLVYLLGVYMDFKGIYPIRRLFLTLFGFILSLYFLSFLSLEDLLKPFAHVVLLLLSIKSLEEKKPRDLYQILLLGLFALSISTAYNLSLSFLLVFLLYSFLGLTSLVFLNLYRKVGE
;
A
#
# COMPACT_ATOMS: atom_id res chain seq x y z
N MET A 1 -16.26 -7.27 -15.37
CA MET A 1 -14.98 -7.52 -14.67
C MET A 1 -14.92 -9.00 -14.39
N ASP A 2 -13.87 -9.70 -14.82
CA ASP A 2 -13.75 -11.13 -14.56
C ASP A 2 -13.73 -11.38 -13.05
N ASN A 3 -14.45 -12.42 -12.59
CA ASN A 3 -14.53 -12.75 -11.16
C ASN A 3 -13.14 -12.92 -10.53
N SER A 4 -12.18 -13.49 -11.28
CA SER A 4 -10.78 -13.64 -10.86
C SER A 4 -10.09 -12.29 -10.60
N ARG A 5 -10.32 -11.30 -11.47
CA ARG A 5 -9.76 -9.94 -11.33
C ARG A 5 -10.35 -9.23 -10.12
N PHE A 6 -11.66 -9.30 -9.92
CA PHE A 6 -12.33 -8.69 -8.77
C PHE A 6 -11.81 -9.27 -7.44
N ILE A 7 -11.73 -10.61 -7.33
CA ILE A 7 -11.22 -11.28 -6.13
C ILE A 7 -9.76 -10.87 -5.86
N THR A 8 -8.92 -10.83 -6.90
CA THR A 8 -7.51 -10.42 -6.77
C THR A 8 -7.38 -8.99 -6.24
N LEU A 9 -8.11 -8.04 -6.84
CA LEU A 9 -8.10 -6.65 -6.38
C LEU A 9 -8.59 -6.52 -4.94
N PHE A 10 -9.68 -7.20 -4.61
CA PHE A 10 -10.23 -7.19 -3.25
C PHE A 10 -9.21 -7.69 -2.22
N LEU A 11 -8.58 -8.84 -2.46
CA LEU A 11 -7.58 -9.41 -1.57
C LEU A 11 -6.34 -8.51 -1.42
N VAL A 12 -5.85 -7.95 -2.52
CA VAL A 12 -4.70 -7.02 -2.51
C VAL A 12 -5.02 -5.78 -1.70
N HIS A 13 -6.19 -5.17 -1.90
CA HIS A 13 -6.57 -3.97 -1.16
C HIS A 13 -6.84 -4.22 0.32
N LEU A 14 -7.44 -5.37 0.66
CA LEU A 14 -7.63 -5.78 2.05
C LEU A 14 -6.28 -5.99 2.75
N THR A 15 -5.34 -6.65 2.07
CA THR A 15 -3.97 -6.85 2.56
C THR A 15 -3.26 -5.52 2.77
N ALA A 16 -3.27 -4.64 1.77
CA ALA A 16 -2.62 -3.34 1.86
C ALA A 16 -3.27 -2.42 2.91
N LEU A 17 -4.59 -2.52 3.14
CA LEU A 17 -5.26 -1.78 4.20
C LEU A 17 -4.72 -2.17 5.58
N ILE A 18 -4.45 -3.46 5.82
CA ILE A 18 -3.80 -3.91 7.06
C ILE A 18 -2.40 -3.30 7.18
N GLY A 19 -1.64 -3.26 6.08
CA GLY A 19 -0.35 -2.58 6.04
C GLY A 19 -0.46 -1.10 6.42
N ILE A 20 -1.41 -0.36 5.83
CA ILE A 20 -1.67 1.04 6.15
C ILE A 20 -2.03 1.20 7.63
N LEU A 21 -3.01 0.43 8.13
CA LEU A 21 -3.47 0.52 9.52
C LEU A 21 -2.37 0.21 10.53
N SER A 22 -1.40 -0.63 10.19
CA SER A 22 -0.24 -0.91 11.05
C SER A 22 0.58 0.35 11.36
N LEU A 23 0.59 1.34 10.45
CA LEU A 23 1.34 2.59 10.63
C LEU A 23 0.63 3.64 11.49
N TRP A 24 -0.54 3.35 12.07
CA TRP A 24 -1.35 4.31 12.84
C TRP A 24 -0.58 5.01 13.97
N ASN A 25 0.24 4.26 14.72
CA ASN A 25 1.03 4.80 15.84
C ASN A 25 2.45 5.24 15.43
N VAL A 26 2.79 5.14 14.14
CA VAL A 26 4.11 5.48 13.61
C VAL A 26 4.05 6.79 12.83
N ALA A 27 3.17 6.84 11.84
CA ALA A 27 2.98 8.03 11.03
C ALA A 27 2.23 9.12 11.81
N GLU A 28 2.64 10.36 11.63
CA GLU A 28 1.88 11.51 12.11
C GLU A 28 0.42 11.47 11.60
N SER A 29 -0.53 11.71 12.51
CA SER A 29 -1.96 11.49 12.28
C SER A 29 -2.51 12.26 11.08
N LEU A 30 -2.05 13.49 10.85
CA LEU A 30 -2.49 14.31 9.72
C LEU A 30 -2.16 13.63 8.38
N TYR A 31 -0.90 13.23 8.18
CA TYR A 31 -0.49 12.53 6.95
C TYR A 31 -1.13 11.15 6.84
N PHE A 32 -1.30 10.44 7.95
CA PHE A 32 -1.98 9.15 7.97
C PHE A 32 -3.39 9.25 7.38
N PHE A 33 -4.21 10.19 7.89
CA PHE A 33 -5.59 10.33 7.42
C PHE A 33 -5.68 10.83 5.99
N ILE A 34 -4.83 11.78 5.57
CA ILE A 34 -4.79 12.26 4.20
C ILE A 34 -4.48 11.10 3.24
N PHE A 35 -3.42 10.33 3.52
CA PHE A 35 -3.03 9.21 2.66
C PHE A 35 -4.03 8.06 2.71
N LEU A 36 -4.62 7.76 3.86
CA LEU A 36 -5.71 6.78 3.94
C LEU A 36 -6.90 7.18 3.06
N LEU A 37 -7.32 8.45 3.09
CA LEU A 37 -8.42 8.94 2.25
C LEU A 37 -8.07 8.84 0.76
N VAL A 38 -6.86 9.27 0.37
CA VAL A 38 -6.38 9.15 -1.02
C VAL A 38 -6.32 7.68 -1.44
N TYR A 39 -5.85 6.79 -0.56
CA TYR A 39 -5.80 5.37 -0.83
C TYR A 39 -7.19 4.80 -1.09
N LEU A 40 -8.17 5.10 -0.23
CA LEU A 40 -9.57 4.66 -0.36
C LEU A 40 -10.25 5.22 -1.62
N LEU A 41 -9.94 6.45 -2.02
CA LEU A 41 -10.39 7.00 -3.31
C LEU A 41 -9.84 6.17 -4.47
N GLY A 42 -8.57 5.77 -4.40
CA GLY A 42 -7.97 4.87 -5.38
C GLY A 42 -8.63 3.49 -5.44
N VAL A 43 -8.97 2.91 -4.29
CA VAL A 43 -9.74 1.66 -4.21
C VAL A 43 -11.12 1.82 -4.86
N TYR A 44 -11.82 2.93 -4.58
CA TYR A 44 -13.10 3.22 -5.22
C TYR A 44 -12.98 3.32 -6.74
N MET A 45 -11.93 3.99 -7.22
CA MET A 45 -11.62 4.12 -8.64
C MET A 45 -11.33 2.78 -9.31
N ASP A 46 -10.68 1.84 -8.60
CA ASP A 46 -10.45 0.47 -9.08
C ASP A 46 -11.74 -0.28 -9.37
N PHE A 47 -12.67 -0.23 -8.42
CA PHE A 47 -13.96 -0.91 -8.57
C PHE A 47 -14.89 -0.21 -9.57
N LYS A 48 -14.70 1.09 -9.82
CA LYS A 48 -15.40 1.83 -10.88
C LYS A 48 -14.73 1.71 -12.25
N GLY A 49 -13.46 1.30 -12.31
CA GLY A 49 -12.68 1.22 -13.55
C GLY A 49 -12.35 2.58 -14.16
N ILE A 50 -12.26 3.65 -13.35
CA ILE A 50 -12.03 5.03 -13.83
C ILE A 50 -10.69 5.52 -13.29
N TYR A 51 -9.77 5.92 -14.19
CA TYR A 51 -8.45 6.45 -13.82
C TYR A 51 -8.19 7.78 -14.56
N PRO A 52 -8.64 8.91 -14.01
CA PRO A 52 -8.55 10.20 -14.71
C PRO A 52 -7.11 10.77 -14.70
N ILE A 53 -6.27 10.35 -13.76
CA ILE A 53 -4.91 10.88 -13.60
C ILE A 53 -3.92 10.02 -14.37
N ARG A 54 -3.12 10.63 -15.25
CA ARG A 54 -2.07 9.90 -15.97
C ARG A 54 -0.96 9.47 -15.02
N ARG A 55 -0.48 8.25 -15.20
CA ARG A 55 0.61 7.61 -14.44
C ARG A 55 1.86 8.47 -14.29
N LEU A 56 2.26 9.20 -15.34
CA LEU A 56 3.44 10.05 -15.31
C LEU A 56 3.35 11.13 -14.22
N PHE A 57 2.19 11.78 -14.07
CA PHE A 57 1.99 12.81 -13.05
C PHE A 57 2.02 12.23 -11.65
N LEU A 58 1.39 11.07 -11.44
CA LEU A 58 1.40 10.35 -10.17
C LEU A 58 2.81 9.92 -9.76
N THR A 59 3.59 9.40 -10.71
CA THR A 59 4.99 9.01 -10.45
C THR A 59 5.87 10.21 -10.12
N LEU A 60 5.78 11.31 -10.87
CA LEU A 60 6.55 12.53 -10.59
C LEU A 60 6.18 13.14 -9.23
N PHE A 61 4.87 13.21 -8.94
CA PHE A 61 4.38 13.69 -7.65
C PHE A 61 4.87 12.82 -6.49
N GLY A 62 4.79 11.50 -6.65
CA GLY A 62 5.29 10.54 -5.66
C GLY A 62 6.78 10.67 -5.43
N PHE A 63 7.57 10.87 -6.50
CA PHE A 63 9.01 11.10 -6.38
C PHE A 63 9.33 12.39 -5.62
N ILE A 64 8.74 13.51 -6.00
CA ILE A 64 8.98 14.82 -5.37
C ILE A 64 8.59 14.79 -3.89
N LEU A 65 7.40 14.29 -3.56
CA LEU A 65 6.97 14.21 -2.16
C LEU A 65 7.75 13.19 -1.35
N SER A 66 8.23 12.11 -1.98
CA SER A 66 9.13 11.17 -1.29
C SER A 66 10.44 11.86 -0.91
N LEU A 67 11.03 12.66 -1.80
CA LEU A 67 12.22 13.46 -1.48
C LEU A 67 11.93 14.48 -0.38
N TYR A 68 10.76 15.11 -0.38
CA TYR A 68 10.34 16.01 0.70
C TYR A 68 10.31 15.28 2.05
N PHE A 69 9.63 14.14 2.17
CA PHE A 69 9.59 13.41 3.44
C PHE A 69 10.97 12.89 3.86
N LEU A 70 11.76 12.38 2.92
CA LEU A 70 13.12 11.90 3.20
C LEU A 70 14.09 13.03 3.60
N SER A 71 13.79 14.30 3.29
CA SER A 71 14.60 15.42 3.76
C SER A 71 14.51 15.66 5.27
N PHE A 72 13.49 15.13 5.94
CA PHE A 72 13.35 15.16 7.41
C PHE A 72 14.05 13.98 8.11
N LEU A 73 14.81 13.18 7.37
CA LEU A 73 15.53 12.04 7.92
C LEU A 73 16.58 12.52 8.94
N SER A 74 16.46 12.02 10.16
CA SER A 74 17.35 12.31 11.27
C SER A 74 17.83 11.00 11.90
N LEU A 75 19.01 11.00 12.52
CA LEU A 75 19.53 9.82 13.22
C LEU A 75 18.66 9.44 14.43
N GLU A 76 17.90 10.39 14.96
CA GLU A 76 17.01 10.19 16.11
C GLU A 76 15.70 9.50 15.72
N ASP A 77 15.19 9.79 14.52
CA ASP A 77 13.93 9.23 14.03
C ASP A 77 13.99 8.93 12.53
N LEU A 78 14.63 7.80 12.21
CA LEU A 78 14.81 7.35 10.84
C LEU A 78 13.50 6.86 10.23
N LEU A 79 12.66 6.18 11.00
CA LEU A 79 11.57 5.36 10.48
C LEU A 79 10.28 6.15 10.21
N LYS A 80 10.02 7.27 10.91
CA LYS A 80 8.84 8.12 10.63
C LYS A 80 8.83 8.67 9.19
N PRO A 81 9.91 9.27 8.67
CA PRO A 81 9.98 9.66 7.26
C PRO A 81 9.68 8.51 6.30
N PHE A 82 10.21 7.31 6.56
CA PHE A 82 9.91 6.14 5.73
C PHE A 82 8.44 5.72 5.82
N ALA A 83 7.81 5.81 6.99
CA ALA A 83 6.38 5.53 7.14
C ALA A 83 5.53 6.46 6.27
N HIS A 84 5.86 7.76 6.25
CA HIS A 84 5.19 8.73 5.38
C HIS A 84 5.39 8.43 3.90
N VAL A 85 6.61 8.09 3.49
CA VAL A 85 6.91 7.69 2.10
C VAL A 85 6.12 6.44 1.70
N VAL A 86 6.07 5.43 2.56
CA VAL A 86 5.33 4.19 2.27
C VAL A 86 3.83 4.47 2.13
N LEU A 87 3.23 5.26 3.03
CA LEU A 87 1.83 5.68 2.94
C LEU A 87 1.56 6.47 1.66
N LEU A 88 2.41 7.44 1.34
CA LEU A 88 2.34 8.23 0.11
C LEU A 88 2.36 7.32 -1.12
N LEU A 89 3.35 6.43 -1.22
CA LEU A 89 3.51 5.55 -2.38
C LEU A 89 2.35 4.56 -2.50
N LEU A 90 1.85 4.00 -1.39
CA LEU A 90 0.64 3.15 -1.40
C LEU A 90 -0.56 3.90 -1.96
N SER A 91 -0.76 5.13 -1.51
CA SER A 91 -1.88 6.00 -1.91
C SER A 91 -1.80 6.40 -3.38
N ILE A 92 -0.61 6.77 -3.85
CA ILE A 92 -0.40 7.10 -5.26
C ILE A 92 -0.59 5.87 -6.13
N LYS A 93 -0.07 4.72 -5.69
CA LYS A 93 -0.19 3.47 -6.44
C LYS A 93 -1.63 3.00 -6.57
N SER A 94 -2.47 3.25 -5.55
CA SER A 94 -3.90 2.95 -5.64
C SER A 94 -4.66 3.91 -6.56
N LEU A 95 -4.10 5.02 -7.05
CA LEU A 95 -4.76 5.90 -8.03
C LEU A 95 -4.45 5.53 -9.49
N GLU A 96 -3.39 4.77 -9.74
CA GLU A 96 -2.96 4.37 -11.09
C GLU A 96 -3.84 3.27 -11.68
N GLU A 97 -3.95 3.16 -13.00
CA GLU A 97 -4.49 1.93 -13.62
C GLU A 97 -3.54 0.76 -13.31
N LYS A 98 -4.06 -0.31 -12.66
CA LYS A 98 -3.22 -1.41 -12.18
C LYS A 98 -2.98 -2.45 -13.26
N LYS A 99 -1.71 -2.64 -13.60
CA LYS A 99 -1.19 -3.85 -14.23
C LYS A 99 -0.84 -4.88 -13.16
N PRO A 100 -0.68 -6.17 -13.49
CA PRO A 100 -0.28 -7.19 -12.51
C PRO A 100 0.96 -6.82 -11.70
N ARG A 101 1.97 -6.19 -12.34
CA ARG A 101 3.16 -5.65 -11.66
C ARG A 101 2.81 -4.67 -10.53
N ASP A 102 1.83 -3.82 -10.74
CA ASP A 102 1.46 -2.77 -9.81
C ASP A 102 0.79 -3.36 -8.56
N LEU A 103 0.10 -4.50 -8.68
CA LEU A 103 -0.46 -5.26 -7.55
C LEU A 103 0.64 -5.89 -6.68
N TYR A 104 1.70 -6.42 -7.28
CA TYR A 104 2.88 -6.86 -6.50
C TYR A 104 3.53 -5.68 -5.75
N GLN A 105 3.58 -4.50 -6.37
CA GLN A 105 4.15 -3.30 -5.71
C GLN A 105 3.30 -2.86 -4.52
N ILE A 106 1.97 -2.92 -4.60
CA ILE A 106 1.08 -2.62 -3.47
C ILE A 106 1.33 -3.60 -2.32
N LEU A 107 1.44 -4.91 -2.61
CA LEU A 107 1.75 -5.92 -1.59
C LEU A 107 3.16 -5.75 -0.98
N LEU A 108 4.15 -5.34 -1.78
CA LEU A 108 5.49 -5.05 -1.30
C LEU A 108 5.49 -3.82 -0.36
N LEU A 109 4.82 -2.74 -0.76
CA LEU A 109 4.74 -1.53 0.05
C LEU A 109 3.96 -1.78 1.36
N GLY A 110 2.89 -2.58 1.33
CA GLY A 110 2.19 -3.00 2.54
C GLY A 110 3.09 -3.83 3.49
N LEU A 111 4.01 -4.63 2.94
CA LEU A 111 4.97 -5.39 3.74
C LEU A 111 6.02 -4.48 4.37
N PHE A 112 6.46 -3.43 3.65
CA PHE A 112 7.32 -2.39 4.23
C PHE A 112 6.60 -1.61 5.34
N ALA A 113 5.32 -1.29 5.15
CA ALA A 113 4.51 -0.63 6.19
C ALA A 113 4.50 -1.45 7.48
N LEU A 114 4.25 -2.76 7.36
CA LEU A 114 4.33 -3.68 8.50
C LEU A 114 5.71 -3.75 9.12
N SER A 115 6.76 -3.86 8.30
CA SER A 115 8.14 -3.97 8.79
C SER A 115 8.55 -2.74 9.60
N ILE A 116 8.14 -1.55 9.15
CA ILE A 116 8.31 -0.29 9.89
C ILE A 116 7.51 -0.35 11.20
N SER A 117 6.24 -0.78 11.16
CA SER A 117 5.42 -0.90 12.36
C SER A 117 5.99 -1.88 13.39
N THR A 118 6.60 -2.99 12.97
CA THR A 118 7.23 -3.97 13.87
C THR A 118 8.33 -3.32 14.70
N ALA A 119 9.12 -2.43 14.08
CA ALA A 119 10.24 -1.78 14.76
C ALA A 119 9.78 -0.86 15.91
N TYR A 120 8.55 -0.33 15.85
CA TYR A 120 7.96 0.45 16.93
C TYR A 120 7.11 -0.38 17.89
N ASN A 121 6.57 -1.52 17.45
CA ASN A 121 5.61 -2.29 18.23
C ASN A 121 5.93 -3.81 18.18
N LEU A 122 6.61 -4.28 19.22
CA LEU A 122 6.98 -5.69 19.41
C LEU A 122 5.96 -6.49 20.26
N SER A 123 4.71 -6.02 20.33
CA SER A 123 3.68 -6.69 21.13
C SER A 123 3.21 -8.02 20.50
N LEU A 124 2.63 -8.89 21.33
CA LEU A 124 1.98 -10.12 20.86
C LEU A 124 0.75 -9.83 19.98
N SER A 125 0.09 -8.67 20.16
CA SER A 125 -0.99 -8.24 19.27
C SER A 125 -0.47 -7.92 17.87
N PHE A 126 0.74 -7.38 17.74
CA PHE A 126 1.36 -7.14 16.44
C PHE A 126 1.65 -8.44 15.68
N LEU A 127 2.02 -9.52 16.38
CA LEU A 127 2.20 -10.84 15.76
C LEU A 127 0.92 -11.31 15.04
N LEU A 128 -0.26 -11.07 15.63
CA LEU A 128 -1.54 -11.41 14.99
C LEU A 128 -1.77 -10.60 13.70
N VAL A 129 -1.42 -9.31 13.70
CA VAL A 129 -1.49 -8.45 12.51
C VAL A 129 -0.54 -8.95 11.43
N PHE A 130 0.70 -9.31 11.80
CA PHE A 130 1.69 -9.86 10.88
C PHE A 130 1.23 -11.20 10.27
N LEU A 131 0.69 -12.11 11.07
CA LEU A 131 0.17 -13.39 10.60
C LEU A 131 -1.02 -13.19 9.66
N LEU A 132 -1.95 -12.30 10.01
CA LEU A 132 -3.09 -11.96 9.17
C LEU A 132 -2.65 -11.39 7.82
N TYR A 133 -1.71 -10.44 7.83
CA TYR A 133 -1.16 -9.88 6.60
C TYR A 133 -0.44 -10.92 5.77
N SER A 134 0.37 -11.78 6.39
CA SER A 134 1.11 -12.82 5.69
C SER A 134 0.16 -13.81 5.02
N PHE A 135 -0.90 -14.22 5.73
CA PHE A 135 -1.93 -15.11 5.19
C PHE A 135 -2.68 -14.49 3.99
N LEU A 136 -3.16 -13.25 4.14
CA LEU A 136 -3.88 -12.55 3.09
C LEU A 136 -2.96 -12.19 1.90
N GLY A 137 -1.72 -11.79 2.18
CA GLY A 137 -0.72 -11.47 1.17
C GLY A 137 -0.31 -12.69 0.35
N LEU A 138 -0.06 -13.84 0.98
CA LEU A 138 0.21 -15.09 0.27
C LEU A 138 -0.98 -15.52 -0.59
N THR A 139 -2.19 -15.41 -0.05
CA THR A 139 -3.42 -15.72 -0.80
C THR A 139 -3.57 -14.76 -2.00
N SER A 140 -3.33 -13.46 -1.80
CA SER A 140 -3.33 -12.44 -2.86
C SER A 140 -2.33 -12.78 -3.96
N LEU A 141 -1.12 -13.23 -3.60
CA LEU A 141 -0.08 -13.63 -4.56
C LEU A 141 -0.50 -14.86 -5.39
N VAL A 142 -1.15 -15.86 -4.77
CA VAL A 142 -1.68 -17.02 -5.49
C VAL A 142 -2.70 -16.58 -6.53
N PHE A 143 -3.69 -15.77 -6.13
CA PHE A 143 -4.72 -15.27 -7.06
C PHE A 143 -4.13 -14.37 -8.15
N LEU A 144 -3.16 -13.53 -7.81
CA LEU A 144 -2.48 -12.67 -8.78
C LEU A 144 -1.73 -13.47 -9.84
N ASN A 145 -1.05 -14.54 -9.45
CA ASN A 145 -0.36 -15.44 -10.37
C ASN A 145 -1.34 -16.21 -11.28
N LEU A 146 -2.49 -16.63 -10.74
CA LEU A 146 -3.56 -17.27 -11.52
C LEU A 146 -4.16 -16.30 -12.53
N TYR A 147 -4.48 -15.07 -12.10
CA TYR A 147 -5.00 -14.01 -12.97
C TYR A 147 -4.03 -13.69 -14.11
N ARG A 148 -2.72 -13.59 -13.83
CA ARG A 148 -1.71 -13.29 -14.85
C ARG A 148 -1.67 -14.35 -15.95
N LYS A 149 -1.73 -15.63 -15.58
CA LYS A 149 -1.67 -16.76 -16.53
C LYS A 149 -2.92 -16.92 -17.40
N VAL A 150 -4.06 -16.38 -16.98
CA VAL A 150 -5.33 -16.47 -17.72
C VAL A 150 -5.47 -15.31 -18.74
N GLY A 151 -4.69 -14.24 -18.58
CA GLY A 151 -4.66 -13.10 -19.49
C GLY A 151 -3.52 -13.12 -20.53
N GLU A 152 -2.72 -14.19 -20.54
CA GLU A 152 -1.79 -14.57 -21.63
C GLU A 152 -2.44 -15.67 -22.47
#